data_AF-A0A2V6P9C3-F1
#
_entry.id   AF-A0A2V6P9C3-F1
#
_cell.length_a   1.000
_cell.length_b   1.000
_cell.length_c   1.000
_cell.angle_alpha   90.00
_cell.angle_beta   90.00
_cell.angle_gamma   90.00
#
_symmetry.space_group_name_H-M   'P 1'
#
loop_
_entity.id
_entity.type
_entity.pdbx_description
1 polymer ?
#
loop_
_entity_poly.entity_id
_entity_poly.type
_entity_poly.pdbx_seq_one_letter_code
_entity_poly.pdbx_strand_id
1 'polypeptide(L)' 'MSLAELKREVSGLSLTEQAELVAFINDQLHPSDPAYRRELARLLDDQDRRNWVRWDDVKREAAR' A
#
# COMPACT_ATOMS: atom_id res chain seq x y z
N MET A 1 20.28 9.36 -0.04
CA MET A 1 19.78 8.05 -0.53
C MET A 1 18.86 8.31 -1.71
N SER A 2 19.11 7.62 -2.82
CA SER A 2 18.28 7.67 -4.03
C SER A 2 17.08 6.73 -3.95
N LEU A 3 16.07 6.96 -4.78
CA LEU A 3 14.90 6.07 -4.88
C LEU A 3 15.29 4.65 -5.29
N ALA A 4 16.34 4.50 -6.11
CA ALA A 4 16.85 3.20 -6.53
C ALA A 4 17.50 2.43 -5.37
N GLU A 5 18.25 3.13 -4.52
CA GLU A 5 18.86 2.56 -3.31
C GLU A 5 17.80 2.13 -2.30
N LEU A 6 16.77 2.97 -2.09
CA LEU A 6 15.65 2.63 -1.21
C LEU A 6 14.92 1.37 -1.69
N LYS A 7 14.60 1.27 -2.99
CA LYS A 7 13.92 0.08 -3.55
C LYS A 7 14.73 -1.19 -3.34
N ARG A 8 16.07 -1.10 -3.47
CA ARG A 8 16.97 -2.23 -3.25
C ARG A 8 16.99 -2.65 -1.78
N GLU A 9 17.00 -1.72 -0.85
CA GLU A 9 16.94 -2.02 0.58
C GLU A 9 15.60 -2.63 0.97
N VAL A 10 14.49 -2.10 0.45
CA VAL A 10 13.14 -2.64 0.66
C VAL A 10 13.01 -4.06 0.08
N SER A 11 13.65 -4.36 -1.06
CA SER A 11 13.62 -5.71 -1.65
C SER A 11 14.35 -6.76 -0.81
N GLY A 12 15.17 -6.34 0.15
CA GLY A 12 15.82 -7.24 1.12
C GLY A 12 14.97 -7.57 2.35
N LEU A 13 13.84 -6.88 2.54
CA LEU A 13 12.94 -7.09 3.66
C LEU A 13 11.99 -8.28 3.39
N SER A 14 11.60 -8.97 4.46
CA SER A 14 10.49 -9.92 4.40
C SER A 14 9.16 -9.21 4.08
N LEU A 15 8.16 -9.95 3.60
CA LEU A 15 6.84 -9.37 3.30
C LEU A 15 6.21 -8.70 4.51
N THR A 16 6.42 -9.23 5.72
CA THR A 16 5.95 -8.63 6.98
C THR A 16 6.62 -7.28 7.24
N GLU A 17 7.95 -7.21 7.12
CA GLU A 17 8.70 -5.97 7.31
C GLU A 17 8.38 -4.92 6.24
N GLN A 18 8.12 -5.35 5.00
CA GLN A 18 7.64 -4.45 3.95
C GLN A 18 6.26 -3.89 4.29
N ALA A 19 5.34 -4.71 4.82
CA ALA A 19 4.01 -4.27 5.24
C ALA A 19 4.08 -3.28 6.41
N GLU A 20 4.96 -3.54 7.39
CA GLU A 20 5.21 -2.62 8.51
C GLU A 20 5.82 -1.29 8.03
N LEU A 21 6.75 -1.32 7.09
CA LEU A 21 7.34 -0.12 6.49
C LEU A 21 6.30 0.70 5.74
N VAL A 22 5.41 0.06 4.97
CA VAL A 22 4.29 0.74 4.28
C VAL A 22 3.36 1.38 5.30
N ALA A 23 3.01 0.67 6.38
CA ALA A 23 2.17 1.21 7.44
C ALA A 23 2.82 2.42 8.13
N PHE A 24 4.13 2.34 8.41
CA PHE A 24 4.90 3.45 8.99
C PHE A 24 4.95 4.67 8.05
N ILE A 25 5.26 4.48 6.76
CA ILE A 25 5.26 5.57 5.78
C ILE A 25 3.87 6.21 5.69
N ASN A 26 2.82 5.39 5.63
CA ASN A 26 1.45 5.89 5.59
C ASN A 26 1.11 6.70 6.85
N ASP A 27 1.48 6.22 8.05
CA ASP A 27 1.28 6.91 9.32
C ASP A 27 2.00 8.27 9.36
N GLN A 28 3.24 8.33 8.86
CA GLN A 28 4.02 9.58 8.77
C GLN A 28 3.44 10.58 7.75
N LEU A 29 2.88 10.09 6.64
CA LEU A 29 2.25 10.94 5.62
C LEU A 29 0.84 11.41 6.03
N HIS A 30 0.22 10.77 7.04
CA HIS A 30 -1.22 10.87 7.31
C HIS A 30 -1.78 12.14 7.99
N PRO A 31 -1.05 12.99 8.74
CA PRO A 31 -1.78 13.97 9.55
C PRO A 31 -2.39 15.14 8.77
N SER A 32 -1.86 15.56 7.62
CA SER A 32 -2.19 16.89 7.06
C SER A 32 -2.49 16.99 5.56
N ASP A 33 -2.26 15.96 4.73
CA ASP A 33 -2.52 16.06 3.28
C ASP A 33 -3.97 15.70 2.91
N PRO A 34 -4.81 16.66 2.49
CA PRO A 34 -6.20 16.42 2.10
C PRO A 34 -6.34 15.74 0.74
N ALA A 35 -5.34 15.81 -0.14
CA ALA A 35 -5.35 15.12 -1.43
C ALA A 35 -5.11 13.63 -1.22
N TYR A 36 -4.12 13.28 -0.40
CA TYR A 36 -3.83 11.90 -0.03
C TYR A 36 -5.02 11.21 0.65
N ARG A 37 -5.66 11.87 1.63
CA ARG A 37 -6.86 11.33 2.30
C ARG A 37 -8.02 11.07 1.33
N ARG A 38 -8.22 11.95 0.35
CA ARG A 38 -9.28 11.77 -0.66
C ARG A 38 -8.98 10.59 -1.58
N GLU A 39 -7.74 10.44 -2.01
CA GLU A 39 -7.36 9.32 -2.86
C GLU A 39 -7.43 7.98 -2.13
N LEU A 40 -6.99 7.94 -0.87
CA LEU A 40 -7.10 6.74 -0.04
C LEU A 40 -8.57 6.36 0.18
N ALA A 41 -9.42 7.33 0.51
CA ALA A 41 -10.86 7.10 0.66
C ALA A 41 -11.49 6.59 -0.64
N ARG A 42 -11.05 7.10 -1.81
CA ARG A 42 -11.51 6.61 -3.11
C ARG A 42 -11.08 5.17 -3.37
N LEU A 43 -9.85 4.79 -3.02
CA LEU A 43 -9.34 3.44 -3.23
C LEU A 43 -10.00 2.41 -2.29
N LEU A 44 -10.36 2.84 -1.07
CA LEU A 44 -10.99 2.00 -0.05
C LEU A 44 -12.53 2.04 -0.12
N ASP A 45 -13.11 2.85 -1.00
CA ASP A 45 -14.56 2.97 -1.17
C ASP A 45 -15.14 1.67 -1.73
N ASP A 46 -15.83 0.93 -0.85
CA ASP A 46 -16.48 -0.34 -1.15
C ASP A 46 -17.89 -0.19 -1.75
N GLN A 47 -18.38 1.03 -1.94
CA GLN A 47 -19.66 1.28 -2.62
C GLN A 47 -19.50 1.26 -4.14
N ASP A 48 -18.32 1.60 -4.67
CA ASP A 48 -18.00 1.44 -6.10
C ASP A 48 -17.41 0.05 -6.37
N ARG A 49 -18.18 -0.78 -7.09
CA ARG A 49 -17.76 -2.12 -7.54
C ARG A 49 -16.46 -2.14 -8.34
N ARG A 50 -16.03 -1.02 -8.92
CA ARG A 50 -14.75 -0.91 -9.63
C ARG A 50 -13.54 -0.96 -8.69
N ASN A 51 -13.73 -0.62 -7.43
CA ASN A 51 -12.71 -0.69 -6.39
C ASN A 51 -12.65 -2.06 -5.71
N TRP A 52 -13.60 -2.96 -6.02
CA TRP A 52 -13.61 -4.28 -5.42
C TRP A 52 -12.46 -5.12 -5.96
N VAL A 53 -11.63 -5.61 -5.06
CA VAL A 53 -10.63 -6.60 -5.40
C VAL A 53 -11.36 -7.90 -5.76
N ARG A 54 -11.08 -8.46 -6.94
CA ARG A 54 -11.68 -9.75 -7.31
C ARG A 54 -11.07 -10.84 -6.45
N TRP A 55 -11.90 -11.79 -6.06
CA TRP A 55 -11.47 -12.89 -5.19
C TRP A 55 -10.35 -13.74 -5.79
N ASP A 56 -10.30 -13.84 -7.11
CA ASP A 56 -9.22 -14.54 -7.82
C ASP A 56 -7.89 -13.75 -7.80
N ASP A 57 -7.94 -12.42 -7.70
CA ASP A 57 -6.75 -11.58 -7.56
C ASP A 57 -6.18 -11.72 -6.15
N VAL A 58 -7.04 -11.72 -5.12
CA VAL A 58 -6.62 -11.96 -3.71
C VAL A 58 -5.93 -13.31 -3.56
N LYS A 59 -6.49 -14.37 -4.16
CA LYS A 59 -5.89 -15.72 -4.10
C LYS A 59 -4.54 -15.82 -4.80
N ARG A 60 -4.35 -15.08 -5.90
CA ARG A 60 -3.06 -15.04 -6.61
C ARG A 60 -1.99 -14.34 -5.79
N GLU A 61 -2.34 -13.26 -5.10
CA GLU A 61 -1.41 -12.53 -4.23
C GLU A 61 -1.04 -13.37 -3.00
N ALA A 62 -2.00 -14.05 -2.38
CA ALA A 62 -1.78 -14.86 -1.18
C ALA A 62 -1.04 -16.20 -1.43
N ALA A 63 -0.90 -16.60 -2.69
CA ALA A 63 -0.18 -17.81 -3.10
C ALA A 63 1.28 -17.55 -3.51
N ARG A 64 1.73 -16.30 -3.46
CA ARG A 64 3.13 -15.88 -3.67
C ARG A 64 3.84 -15.66 -2.34
#